data_AF-A0AAW8KXM8-F1
#
_entry.id   AF-A0AAW8KXM8-F1
#
_cell.length_a   1.000
_cell.length_b   1.000
_cell.length_c   1.000
_cell.angle_alpha   90.00
_cell.angle_beta   90.00
_cell.angle_gamma   90.00
#
_symmetry.space_group_name_H-M   'P 1'
#
loop_
_entity.id
_entity.type
_entity.pdbx_description
1 polymer ?
#
loop_
_entity_poly.entity_id
_entity_poly.type
_entity_poly.pdbx_seq_one_letter_code
_entity_poly.pdbx_strand_id
1 'polypeptide(L)'
;SSFTLPNIETLKDYIKNLIGICNKNNGNSVLAALSFPLEISSNLQLDITCTLMNNKNKSTERSQVISIGLGLKKELEFRFIKSKNSTSDNFPFIGTAYPHHRYGHWFAEQDSRGIYIPIIPNSQLKIIGQSDSKIIRYLLGDIEVGVSGYWNEKWESSYLSKMEPRCATYTLLTPEYFQNLGNSKFKHKYICYVKIASRESDYGEYEYQDTVLEI
;
A
#
# COMPACT_ATOMS: atom_id res chain seq x y z
N SER A 1 -27.30 -15.03 15.94
CA SER A 1 -27.06 -15.21 14.49
C SER A 1 -25.81 -16.03 14.32
N SER A 2 -25.85 -17.09 13.52
CA SER A 2 -24.68 -17.95 13.28
C SER A 2 -23.56 -17.15 12.63
N PHE A 3 -22.39 -17.16 13.27
CA PHE A 3 -21.18 -16.53 12.80
C PHE A 3 -20.67 -17.28 11.55
N THR A 4 -20.55 -16.61 10.41
CA THR A 4 -20.02 -17.20 9.18
C THR A 4 -18.88 -16.33 8.66
N LEU A 5 -17.69 -16.90 8.56
CA LEU A 5 -16.54 -16.24 7.93
C LEU A 5 -16.87 -15.88 6.46
N PRO A 6 -16.28 -14.80 5.91
CA PRO A 6 -16.47 -14.44 4.52
C PRO A 6 -16.04 -15.60 3.61
N ASN A 7 -16.88 -15.95 2.63
CA ASN A 7 -16.45 -16.83 1.55
C ASN A 7 -15.30 -16.18 0.78
N ILE A 8 -14.17 -16.89 0.68
CA ILE A 8 -12.95 -16.41 0.01
C ILE A 8 -13.23 -15.94 -1.42
N GLU A 9 -14.09 -16.64 -2.16
CA GLU A 9 -14.41 -16.26 -3.56
C GLU A 9 -15.21 -14.96 -3.62
N THR A 10 -16.17 -14.77 -2.70
CA THR A 10 -16.90 -13.50 -2.58
C THR A 10 -15.98 -12.34 -2.20
N LEU A 11 -15.01 -12.58 -1.32
CA LEU A 11 -14.02 -11.56 -0.95
C LEU A 11 -13.08 -11.21 -2.12
N LYS A 12 -12.64 -12.21 -2.90
CA LYS A 12 -11.87 -11.98 -4.13
C LYS A 12 -12.66 -11.14 -5.13
N ASP A 13 -13.93 -11.47 -5.37
CA ASP A 13 -14.79 -10.72 -6.29
C ASP A 13 -14.99 -9.27 -5.84
N TYR A 14 -15.24 -9.07 -4.53
CA TYR A 14 -15.34 -7.73 -3.95
C TYR A 14 -14.07 -6.90 -4.19
N ILE A 15 -12.90 -7.46 -3.87
CA ILE A 15 -11.60 -6.79 -4.04
C ILE A 15 -11.33 -6.50 -5.52
N LYS A 16 -11.58 -7.47 -6.40
CA LYS A 16 -11.40 -7.31 -7.85
C LYS A 16 -12.26 -6.19 -8.41
N ASN A 17 -13.52 -6.11 -8.00
CA ASN A 17 -14.42 -5.02 -8.39
C ASN A 17 -13.93 -3.67 -7.86
N LEU A 18 -13.51 -3.60 -6.60
CA LEU A 18 -12.95 -2.39 -6.00
C LEU A 18 -11.73 -1.87 -6.75
N ILE A 19 -10.75 -2.74 -7.03
CA ILE A 19 -9.56 -2.42 -7.82
C ILE A 19 -9.96 -1.93 -9.22
N GLY A 20 -10.93 -2.59 -9.86
CA GLY A 20 -11.45 -2.18 -11.17
C GLY A 20 -12.05 -0.77 -11.15
N ILE A 21 -12.84 -0.45 -10.12
CA ILE A 21 -13.42 0.88 -9.92
C ILE A 21 -12.34 1.93 -9.69
N CYS A 22 -11.38 1.65 -8.81
CA CYS A 22 -10.25 2.56 -8.54
C CYS A 22 -9.46 2.86 -9.82
N ASN A 23 -9.12 1.84 -10.62
CA ASN A 23 -8.40 2.04 -11.87
C ASN A 23 -9.22 2.83 -12.90
N LYS A 24 -10.54 2.58 -12.99
CA LYS A 24 -11.42 3.30 -13.92
C LYS A 24 -11.58 4.78 -13.58
N ASN A 25 -11.61 5.12 -12.29
CA ASN A 25 -11.91 6.48 -11.83
C ASN A 25 -10.69 7.39 -11.71
N ASN A 26 -9.46 6.86 -11.74
CA ASN A 26 -8.21 7.62 -11.55
C ASN A 26 -7.49 7.96 -12.87
N GLY A 27 -8.25 8.15 -13.95
CA GLY A 27 -7.74 8.48 -15.27
C GLY A 27 -6.84 7.38 -15.84
N ASN A 28 -5.66 7.75 -16.33
CA ASN A 28 -4.68 6.78 -16.85
C ASN A 28 -3.73 6.25 -15.76
N SER A 29 -3.90 6.65 -14.51
CA SER A 29 -3.08 6.15 -13.41
C SER A 29 -3.55 4.75 -12.99
N VAL A 30 -2.59 3.94 -12.53
CA VAL A 30 -2.86 2.57 -12.06
C VAL A 30 -2.76 2.54 -10.54
N LEU A 31 -3.73 1.92 -9.89
CA LEU A 31 -3.70 1.61 -8.47
C LEU A 31 -2.52 0.69 -8.19
N ALA A 32 -1.58 1.15 -7.38
CA ALA A 32 -0.42 0.38 -6.99
C ALA A 32 -0.56 -0.20 -5.59
N ALA A 33 -1.14 0.56 -4.65
CA ALA A 33 -1.46 0.05 -3.33
C ALA A 33 -2.81 0.56 -2.86
N LEU A 34 -3.48 -0.24 -2.05
CA LEU A 34 -4.69 0.13 -1.32
C LEU A 34 -4.71 -0.63 0.02
N SER A 35 -4.68 0.07 1.14
CA SER A 35 -4.83 -0.50 2.48
C SER A 35 -6.01 0.14 3.19
N PHE A 36 -6.94 -0.65 3.73
CA PHE A 36 -8.14 -0.14 4.37
C PHE A 36 -8.78 -1.18 5.29
N PRO A 37 -9.46 -0.75 6.37
CA PRO A 37 -10.24 -1.64 7.21
C PRO A 37 -11.61 -1.83 6.56
N LEU A 38 -12.26 -2.94 6.89
CA LEU A 38 -13.64 -3.20 6.49
C LEU A 38 -14.36 -3.87 7.65
N GLU A 39 -15.24 -3.12 8.30
CA GLU A 39 -16.13 -3.65 9.34
C GLU A 39 -17.37 -4.25 8.68
N ILE A 40 -17.49 -5.58 8.70
CA ILE A 40 -18.68 -6.28 8.20
C ILE A 40 -19.77 -6.32 9.28
N SER A 41 -19.35 -6.47 10.55
CA SER A 41 -20.21 -6.38 11.73
C SER A 41 -19.37 -6.10 12.98
N SER A 42 -20.01 -5.88 14.13
CA SER A 42 -19.34 -5.77 15.43
C SER A 42 -18.43 -6.98 15.73
N ASN A 43 -18.75 -8.13 15.16
CA ASN A 43 -18.09 -9.41 15.44
C ASN A 43 -17.19 -9.88 14.30
N LEU A 44 -17.08 -9.12 13.21
CA LEU A 44 -16.27 -9.47 12.05
C LEU A 44 -15.68 -8.22 11.40
N GLN A 45 -14.36 -8.09 11.49
CA GLN A 45 -13.59 -7.00 10.90
C GLN A 45 -12.50 -7.57 10.01
N LEU A 46 -12.29 -6.94 8.86
CA LEU A 46 -11.20 -7.24 7.95
C LEU A 46 -10.23 -6.07 7.90
N ASP A 47 -8.97 -6.38 7.67
CA ASP A 47 -7.91 -5.44 7.37
C ASP A 47 -7.25 -5.92 6.08
N ILE A 48 -7.42 -5.13 5.03
CA ILE A 48 -7.10 -5.51 3.66
C ILE A 48 -5.99 -4.60 3.16
N THR A 49 -4.92 -5.20 2.63
CA THR A 49 -3.84 -4.48 1.94
C THR A 49 -3.54 -5.15 0.61
N CYS A 50 -3.88 -4.47 -0.48
CA CYS A 50 -3.63 -4.89 -1.86
C CYS A 50 -2.44 -4.13 -2.45
N THR A 51 -1.54 -4.85 -3.12
CA THR A 51 -0.35 -4.28 -3.76
C THR A 51 -0.16 -4.83 -5.17
N LEU A 52 0.23 -3.96 -6.09
CA LEU A 52 0.55 -4.28 -7.47
C LEU A 52 1.92 -4.94 -7.53
N MET A 53 1.97 -6.14 -8.09
CA MET A 53 3.19 -6.91 -8.25
C MET A 53 3.43 -7.26 -9.72
N ASN A 54 4.69 -7.21 -10.12
CA ASN A 54 5.14 -7.79 -11.39
C ASN A 54 5.03 -9.32 -11.30
N ASN A 55 4.48 -9.98 -12.33
CA ASN A 55 4.32 -11.45 -12.35
C ASN A 55 5.64 -12.22 -12.18
N LYS A 56 6.78 -11.61 -12.55
CA LYS A 56 8.12 -12.21 -12.37
C LYS A 56 8.65 -12.04 -10.94
N ASN A 57 8.09 -11.13 -10.15
CA ASN A 57 8.57 -10.82 -8.81
C ASN A 57 8.09 -11.85 -7.79
N LYS A 58 9.06 -12.45 -7.09
CA LYS A 58 8.84 -13.38 -5.97
C LYS A 58 9.13 -12.75 -4.61
N SER A 59 9.65 -11.52 -4.58
CA SER A 59 10.05 -10.86 -3.34
C SER A 59 8.82 -10.36 -2.58
N THR A 60 8.70 -10.84 -1.34
CA THR A 60 7.73 -10.43 -0.31
C THR A 60 8.34 -9.46 0.71
N GLU A 61 9.55 -8.94 0.45
CA GLU A 61 10.24 -8.06 1.39
C GLU A 61 9.45 -6.77 1.62
N ARG A 62 9.06 -6.54 2.88
CA ARG A 62 8.20 -5.41 3.27
C ARG A 62 8.82 -4.05 2.96
N SER A 63 10.12 -3.88 3.22
CA SER A 63 10.80 -2.58 3.09
C SER A 63 11.93 -2.62 2.07
N GLN A 64 11.75 -1.88 0.98
CA GLN A 64 12.70 -1.82 -0.14
C GLN A 64 13.07 -0.38 -0.50
N VAL A 65 12.62 0.58 0.30
CA VAL A 65 12.87 2.00 0.10
C VAL A 65 13.53 2.56 1.36
N ILE A 66 14.53 3.41 1.18
CA ILE A 66 15.06 4.27 2.25
C ILE A 66 14.41 5.64 2.08
N SER A 67 13.87 6.20 3.16
CA SER A 67 13.47 7.61 3.20
C SER A 67 14.55 8.45 3.89
N ILE A 68 14.98 9.52 3.26
CA ILE A 68 16.02 10.44 3.72
C ILE A 68 15.42 11.85 3.80
N GLY A 69 15.35 12.41 5.00
CA GLY A 69 14.96 13.80 5.24
C GLY A 69 16.18 14.69 5.44
N LEU A 70 16.17 15.90 4.85
CA LEU A 70 17.23 16.90 5.04
C LEU A 70 16.74 18.06 5.92
N GLY A 71 17.09 18.03 7.20
CA GLY A 71 16.76 19.08 8.16
C GLY A 71 15.25 19.29 8.35
N LEU A 72 14.80 20.53 8.13
CA LEU A 72 13.38 20.93 8.21
C LEU A 72 12.69 21.06 6.85
N LYS A 73 13.32 20.58 5.77
CA LYS A 73 12.67 20.56 4.46
C LYS A 73 11.41 19.69 4.52
N LYS A 74 10.35 20.14 3.85
CA LYS A 74 9.08 19.39 3.73
C LYS A 74 9.20 18.20 2.75
N GLU A 75 10.27 18.18 1.98
CA GLU A 75 10.53 17.16 0.98
C GLU A 75 11.23 15.95 1.60
N LEU A 76 10.86 14.76 1.16
CA LEU A 76 11.52 13.51 1.49
C LEU A 76 12.17 12.92 0.26
N GLU A 77 13.40 12.46 0.41
CA GLU A 77 14.08 11.73 -0.65
C GLU A 77 13.89 10.23 -0.45
N PHE A 78 13.49 9.53 -1.49
CA PHE A 78 13.29 8.08 -1.49
C PHE A 78 14.25 7.40 -2.45
N ARG A 79 14.93 6.36 -1.97
CA ARG A 79 15.86 5.56 -2.76
C ARG A 79 15.55 4.08 -2.66
N PHE A 80 15.59 3.40 -3.79
CA PHE A 80 15.42 1.95 -3.85
C PHE A 80 16.66 1.22 -3.30
N ILE A 81 16.44 0.30 -2.39
CA ILE A 81 17.47 -0.62 -1.90
C ILE A 81 17.48 -1.83 -2.83
N LYS A 82 18.42 -1.84 -3.77
CA LYS A 82 18.56 -2.95 -4.71
C LYS A 82 18.98 -4.22 -3.96
N SER A 83 18.11 -5.24 -3.94
CA SER A 83 18.48 -6.57 -3.43
C SER A 83 19.40 -7.27 -4.44
N LYS A 84 20.24 -8.20 -3.98
CA LYS A 84 21.15 -8.98 -4.85
C LYS A 84 20.41 -9.75 -5.96
N ASN A 85 19.12 -10.05 -5.75
CA ASN A 85 18.28 -10.81 -6.69
C ASN A 85 17.43 -9.93 -7.62
N SER A 86 17.49 -8.61 -7.47
CA SER A 86 16.72 -7.68 -8.29
C SER A 86 17.40 -7.40 -9.63
N THR A 87 16.72 -7.75 -10.72
CA THR A 87 17.13 -7.48 -12.10
C THR A 87 16.23 -6.38 -12.69
N SER A 88 16.54 -5.88 -13.90
CA SER A 88 15.71 -4.89 -14.60
C SER A 88 14.24 -5.32 -14.73
N ASP A 89 14.00 -6.63 -14.76
CA ASP A 89 12.70 -7.24 -15.00
C ASP A 89 12.07 -7.82 -13.73
N ASN A 90 12.82 -7.83 -12.61
CA ASN A 90 12.45 -8.48 -11.37
C ASN A 90 12.62 -7.48 -10.22
N PHE A 91 11.69 -6.53 -10.15
CA PHE A 91 11.61 -5.56 -9.07
C PHE A 91 10.14 -5.30 -8.70
N PRO A 92 9.89 -4.82 -7.48
CA PRO A 92 8.55 -4.41 -7.04
C PRO A 92 8.25 -3.00 -7.56
N PHE A 93 7.00 -2.74 -7.96
CA PHE A 93 6.63 -1.39 -8.41
C PHE A 93 6.55 -0.38 -7.27
N ILE A 94 6.34 -0.87 -6.05
CA ILE A 94 6.15 -0.07 -4.85
C ILE A 94 6.76 -0.79 -3.66
N GLY A 95 7.11 -0.04 -2.62
CA GLY A 95 7.54 -0.60 -1.34
C GLY A 95 7.32 0.37 -0.20
N THR A 96 7.39 -0.12 1.04
CA THR A 96 7.37 0.77 2.20
C THR A 96 8.77 1.34 2.44
N ALA A 97 8.84 2.56 2.97
CA ALA A 97 10.11 3.14 3.37
C ALA A 97 10.45 2.77 4.81
N TYR A 98 11.71 2.42 5.02
CA TYR A 98 12.31 2.47 6.34
C TYR A 98 12.87 3.89 6.58
N PRO A 99 12.55 4.51 7.73
CA PRO A 99 13.01 5.86 8.04
C PRO A 99 14.53 5.87 8.28
N HIS A 100 15.26 6.71 7.56
CA HIS A 100 16.69 6.93 7.76
C HIS A 100 16.93 8.40 8.10
N HIS A 101 17.44 8.67 9.31
CA HIS A 101 17.69 10.02 9.86
C HIS A 101 16.48 10.87 10.30
N ARG A 102 15.29 10.31 10.49
CA ARG A 102 14.20 10.98 11.23
C ARG A 102 13.34 9.99 12.02
N TYR A 103 12.90 10.43 13.20
CA TYR A 103 11.71 9.92 13.88
C TYR A 103 10.59 10.95 13.63
N GLY A 104 9.39 10.50 13.29
CA GLY A 104 8.31 11.37 12.82
C GLY A 104 8.34 11.48 11.30
N HIS A 105 7.94 10.39 10.64
CA HIS A 105 7.45 10.45 9.28
C HIS A 105 6.00 10.98 9.36
N TRP A 106 5.12 10.59 8.48
CA TRP A 106 3.79 11.18 8.40
C TRP A 106 2.98 10.84 9.67
N PHE A 107 1.72 11.28 9.79
CA PHE A 107 0.96 11.00 11.03
C PHE A 107 1.10 9.50 11.39
N ALA A 108 1.42 9.17 12.66
CA ALA A 108 1.89 7.82 13.05
C ALA A 108 0.98 6.67 12.58
N GLU A 109 -0.32 6.94 12.46
CA GLU A 109 -1.34 6.01 11.95
C GLU A 109 -1.18 5.70 10.45
N GLN A 110 -0.75 6.67 9.64
CA GLN A 110 -0.49 6.50 8.21
C GLN A 110 0.76 5.67 7.97
N ASP A 111 1.80 5.93 8.75
CA ASP A 111 3.04 5.17 8.68
C ASP A 111 2.84 3.73 9.16
N SER A 112 2.03 3.51 10.19
CA SER A 112 1.74 2.15 10.67
C SER A 112 0.91 1.35 9.67
N ARG A 113 -0.14 1.95 9.07
CA ARG A 113 -0.93 1.26 8.06
C ARG A 113 -0.17 1.04 6.74
N GLY A 114 0.75 1.94 6.44
CA GLY A 114 1.66 1.83 5.31
C GLY A 114 1.29 2.78 4.18
N ILE A 115 2.19 3.73 3.91
CA ILE A 115 2.26 4.48 2.66
C ILE A 115 3.27 3.77 1.76
N TYR A 116 2.79 3.33 0.61
CA TYR A 116 3.62 2.66 -0.39
C TYR A 116 4.22 3.69 -1.34
N ILE A 117 5.53 3.59 -1.57
CA ILE A 117 6.30 4.54 -2.35
C ILE A 117 6.66 3.89 -3.69
N PRO A 118 6.48 4.58 -4.83
CA PRO A 118 6.93 4.11 -6.13
C PRO A 118 8.41 3.74 -6.12
N ILE A 119 8.78 2.66 -6.82
CA ILE A 119 10.16 2.19 -6.90
C ILE A 119 10.67 2.35 -8.33
N ILE A 120 11.79 3.04 -8.48
CA ILE A 120 12.56 3.02 -9.73
C ILE A 120 13.71 2.01 -9.55
N PRO A 121 13.86 0.99 -10.41
CA PRO A 121 14.88 -0.05 -10.28
C PRO A 121 16.29 0.43 -10.67
N ASN A 122 16.60 1.69 -10.35
CA ASN A 122 17.89 2.32 -10.54
C ASN A 122 18.27 3.04 -9.24
N SER A 123 19.26 2.49 -8.53
CA SER A 123 19.73 3.02 -7.24
C SER A 123 20.40 4.39 -7.32
N GLN A 124 20.74 4.86 -8.53
CA GLN A 124 21.27 6.21 -8.73
C GLN A 124 20.16 7.26 -8.83
N LEU A 125 18.94 6.83 -9.14
CA LEU A 125 17.78 7.70 -9.19
C LEU A 125 17.15 7.83 -7.81
N LYS A 126 16.54 8.98 -7.59
CA LYS A 126 15.81 9.30 -6.37
C LYS A 126 14.44 9.84 -6.71
N ILE A 127 13.48 9.50 -5.88
CA ILE A 127 12.15 10.09 -5.91
C ILE A 127 12.07 11.15 -4.82
N ILE A 128 11.51 12.30 -5.13
CA ILE A 128 11.22 13.35 -4.15
C ILE A 128 9.73 13.29 -3.79
N GLY A 129 9.44 13.03 -2.53
CA GLY A 129 8.11 13.12 -1.95
C GLY A 129 7.81 14.52 -1.44
N GLN A 130 6.65 15.07 -1.80
CA GLN A 130 6.17 16.36 -1.32
C GLN A 130 4.73 16.23 -0.80
N SER A 131 4.42 16.84 0.36
CA SER A 131 3.02 16.98 0.80
C SER A 131 2.41 18.28 0.36
N ASP A 132 1.12 18.23 0.05
CA ASP A 132 0.20 19.37 0.08
C ASP A 132 -0.91 19.21 1.15
N SER A 133 -0.62 18.46 2.22
CA SER A 133 -1.49 18.18 3.39
C SER A 133 -2.51 17.05 3.22
N LYS A 134 -2.97 16.76 2.00
CA LYS A 134 -3.94 15.67 1.74
C LYS A 134 -3.36 14.53 0.92
N ILE A 135 -2.39 14.83 0.06
CA ILE A 135 -1.71 13.84 -0.75
C ILE A 135 -0.19 14.00 -0.63
N ILE A 136 0.51 12.92 -0.96
CA ILE A 136 1.96 12.89 -1.13
C ILE A 136 2.21 12.65 -2.60
N ARG A 137 2.87 13.61 -3.25
CA ARG A 137 3.27 13.50 -4.65
C ARG A 137 4.69 12.96 -4.72
N TYR A 138 4.95 12.06 -5.66
CA TYR A 138 6.25 11.48 -5.91
C TYR A 138 6.79 11.98 -7.25
N LEU A 139 7.92 12.69 -7.20
CA LEU A 139 8.54 13.31 -8.35
C LEU A 139 9.87 12.62 -8.70
N LEU A 140 10.07 12.29 -9.97
CA LEU A 140 11.37 11.91 -10.53
C LEU A 140 11.87 13.08 -11.38
N GLY A 141 12.78 13.89 -10.82
CA GLY A 141 13.04 15.22 -11.38
C GLY A 141 11.79 16.09 -11.21
N ASP A 142 11.28 16.63 -12.32
CA ASP A 142 10.05 17.44 -12.35
C ASP A 142 8.81 16.64 -12.79
N ILE A 143 8.95 15.32 -12.98
CA ILE A 143 7.88 14.45 -13.50
C ILE A 143 7.20 13.73 -12.33
N GLU A 144 5.88 13.87 -12.23
CA GLU A 144 5.08 13.12 -11.28
C GLU A 144 4.97 11.65 -11.71
N VAL A 145 5.50 10.76 -10.88
CA VAL A 145 5.51 9.30 -11.12
C VAL A 145 4.49 8.56 -10.25
N GLY A 146 3.89 9.26 -9.28
CA GLY A 146 2.84 8.68 -8.46
C GLY A 146 2.33 9.64 -7.41
N VAL A 147 1.23 9.23 -6.80
CA VAL A 147 0.61 9.96 -5.69
C VAL A 147 0.12 8.95 -4.67
N SER A 148 0.40 9.21 -3.39
CA SER A 148 -0.31 8.55 -2.29
C SER A 148 -1.32 9.51 -1.69
N GLY A 149 -2.48 8.99 -1.32
CA GLY A 149 -3.40 9.72 -0.46
C GLY A 149 -3.81 8.86 0.71
N TYR A 150 -4.42 9.52 1.68
CA TYR A 150 -4.92 8.88 2.88
C TYR A 150 -6.23 9.53 3.29
N TRP A 151 -7.07 8.77 3.96
CA TRP A 151 -8.22 9.32 4.66
C TRP A 151 -8.44 8.56 5.95
N ASN A 152 -8.96 9.24 6.96
CA ASN A 152 -9.40 8.58 8.17
C ASN A 152 -10.83 8.10 7.94
N GLU A 153 -11.09 6.80 8.09
CA GLU A 153 -12.46 6.27 7.94
C GLU A 153 -13.27 6.60 9.20
N LYS A 154 -12.67 6.36 10.36
CA LYS A 154 -13.22 6.74 11.66
C LYS A 154 -12.09 6.82 12.68
N TRP A 155 -11.78 8.03 13.12
CA TRP A 155 -10.74 8.20 14.12
C TRP A 155 -11.24 7.64 15.45
N GLU A 156 -10.53 6.65 15.99
CA GLU A 156 -10.76 6.09 17.31
C GLU A 156 -9.42 5.94 18.01
N SER A 157 -9.36 6.33 19.28
CA SER A 157 -8.15 6.23 20.11
C SER A 157 -7.70 4.79 20.39
N SER A 158 -8.53 3.82 20.04
CA SER A 158 -8.29 2.40 20.25
C SER A 158 -8.86 1.58 19.10
N TYR A 159 -8.11 0.59 18.66
CA TYR A 159 -8.51 -0.43 17.69
C TYR A 159 -8.00 -1.79 18.16
N LEU A 160 -8.46 -2.88 17.53
CA LEU A 160 -8.04 -4.23 17.90
C LEU A 160 -6.52 -4.37 17.82
N SER A 161 -5.88 -4.88 18.87
CA SER A 161 -4.42 -4.80 19.04
C SER A 161 -3.59 -5.43 17.92
N LYS A 162 -4.17 -6.36 17.16
CA LYS A 162 -3.51 -7.01 16.02
C LYS A 162 -3.96 -6.49 14.65
N MET A 163 -4.82 -5.47 14.60
CA MET A 163 -5.28 -4.81 13.37
C MET A 163 -4.55 -3.48 13.15
N GLU A 164 -4.51 -3.00 11.91
CA GLU A 164 -4.01 -1.66 11.59
C GLU A 164 -5.01 -0.56 11.98
N PRO A 165 -4.57 0.70 12.21
CA PRO A 165 -5.44 1.80 12.61
C PRO A 165 -6.56 2.06 11.60
N ARG A 166 -7.71 2.58 12.04
CA ARG A 166 -8.94 2.83 11.23
C ARG A 166 -8.84 3.98 10.20
N CYS A 167 -7.70 4.05 9.52
CA CYS A 167 -7.45 4.88 8.34
C CYS A 167 -7.33 4.02 7.09
N ALA A 168 -7.37 4.64 5.93
CA ALA A 168 -7.09 4.00 4.67
C ALA A 168 -6.04 4.79 3.90
N THR A 169 -5.22 4.07 3.13
CA THR A 169 -4.17 4.62 2.29
C THR A 169 -4.28 4.05 0.89
N TYR A 170 -3.89 4.85 -0.09
CA TYR A 170 -3.77 4.39 -1.46
C TYR A 170 -2.53 4.97 -2.11
N THR A 171 -2.05 4.31 -3.15
CA THR A 171 -0.97 4.81 -4.00
C THR A 171 -1.32 4.54 -5.45
N LEU A 172 -1.20 5.57 -6.28
CA LEU A 172 -1.36 5.52 -7.73
C LEU A 172 0.00 5.70 -8.40
N LEU A 173 0.22 4.98 -9.49
CA LEU A 173 1.35 5.17 -10.41
C LEU A 173 0.84 5.82 -11.69
N THR A 174 1.50 6.89 -12.11
CA THR A 174 1.12 7.64 -13.31
C THR A 174 1.60 6.91 -14.58
N PRO A 175 1.07 7.22 -15.77
CA PRO A 175 1.62 6.70 -17.03
C PRO A 175 3.12 6.98 -17.19
N GLU A 176 3.57 8.15 -16.74
CA GLU A 176 4.96 8.60 -16.79
C GLU A 176 5.88 7.64 -16.05
N TYR A 177 5.43 7.05 -14.94
CA TYR A 177 6.18 6.02 -14.23
C TYR A 177 6.50 4.82 -15.15
N PHE A 178 5.49 4.29 -15.85
CA PHE A 178 5.68 3.14 -16.74
C PHE A 178 6.50 3.49 -17.98
N GLN A 179 6.39 4.72 -18.48
CA GLN A 179 7.24 5.22 -19.57
C GLN A 179 8.71 5.29 -19.15
N ASN A 180 9.01 5.76 -17.94
CA ASN A 180 10.35 5.78 -17.38
C ASN A 180 10.95 4.37 -17.19
N LEU A 181 10.11 3.35 -17.04
CA LEU A 181 10.52 1.95 -17.00
C LEU A 181 10.75 1.34 -18.40
N GLY A 182 10.63 2.13 -19.48
CA GLY A 182 10.90 1.70 -20.84
C GLY A 182 9.73 1.07 -21.58
N ASN A 183 8.47 1.43 -21.26
CA ASN A 183 7.24 1.01 -21.96
C ASN A 183 7.10 -0.51 -22.18
N SER A 184 7.70 -1.32 -21.31
CA SER A 184 7.51 -2.76 -21.38
C SER A 184 6.06 -3.08 -20.97
N LYS A 185 5.38 -3.96 -21.71
CA LYS A 185 4.08 -4.50 -21.31
C LYS A 185 4.28 -5.39 -20.08
N PHE A 186 4.45 -4.76 -18.92
CA PHE A 186 4.58 -5.48 -17.67
C PHE A 186 3.27 -6.17 -17.37
N LYS A 187 3.26 -7.50 -17.39
CA LYS A 187 2.15 -8.26 -16.82
C LYS A 187 2.21 -8.09 -15.32
N HIS A 188 1.14 -7.55 -14.74
CA HIS A 188 1.01 -7.35 -13.32
C HIS A 188 -0.17 -8.14 -12.77
N LYS A 189 -0.14 -8.39 -11.47
CA LYS A 189 -1.23 -8.93 -10.67
C LYS A 189 -1.30 -8.18 -9.36
N TYR A 190 -2.41 -8.31 -8.65
CA TYR A 190 -2.51 -7.79 -7.30
C TYR A 190 -2.36 -8.93 -6.30
N ILE A 191 -1.53 -8.70 -5.29
CA ILE A 191 -1.49 -9.55 -4.10
C ILE A 191 -2.14 -8.78 -2.96
N CYS A 192 -3.19 -9.38 -2.40
CA CYS A 192 -3.97 -8.81 -1.31
C CYS A 192 -3.80 -9.64 -0.05
N TYR A 193 -3.17 -9.04 0.95
CA TYR A 193 -3.10 -9.56 2.31
C TYR A 193 -4.38 -9.17 3.04
N VAL A 194 -5.06 -10.14 3.63
CA VAL A 194 -6.27 -9.92 4.40
C VAL A 194 -6.10 -10.53 5.77
N LYS A 195 -6.19 -9.70 6.80
CA LYS A 195 -6.31 -10.15 8.19
C LYS A 195 -7.77 -10.07 8.60
N ILE A 196 -8.27 -11.15 9.19
CA ILE A 196 -9.65 -11.32 9.61
C ILE A 196 -9.65 -11.38 11.13
N ALA A 197 -10.40 -10.49 11.79
CA ALA A 197 -10.70 -10.59 13.21
C ALA A 197 -12.16 -10.97 13.38
N SER A 198 -12.38 -12.03 14.15
CA SER A 198 -13.71 -12.56 14.40
C SER A 198 -13.94 -12.97 15.83
N ARG A 199 -15.17 -12.86 16.32
CA ARG A 199 -15.58 -13.38 17.63
C ARG A 199 -17.00 -13.94 17.58
N GLU A 200 -17.29 -14.91 18.42
CA GLU A 200 -18.61 -15.54 18.46
C GLU A 200 -19.67 -14.70 19.20
N SER A 201 -19.24 -13.85 20.12
CA SER A 201 -20.13 -13.01 20.94
C SER A 201 -19.50 -11.64 21.21
N ASP A 202 -20.33 -10.65 21.55
CA ASP A 202 -19.90 -9.25 21.70
C ASP A 202 -18.91 -9.03 22.87
N TYR A 203 -18.83 -9.97 23.81
CA TYR A 203 -17.90 -9.95 24.94
C TYR A 203 -16.80 -11.01 24.82
N GLY A 204 -16.79 -11.78 23.72
CA GLY A 204 -15.76 -12.76 23.44
C GLY A 204 -14.46 -12.14 22.93
N GLU A 205 -13.37 -12.88 23.09
CA GLU A 205 -12.08 -12.50 22.50
C GLU A 205 -12.12 -12.64 20.97
N TYR A 206 -11.37 -11.77 20.29
CA TYR A 206 -11.19 -11.90 18.84
C TYR A 206 -10.17 -12.99 18.53
N GLU A 207 -10.56 -13.90 17.65
CA GLU A 207 -9.67 -14.78 16.91
C GLU A 207 -9.19 -14.07 15.64
N TYR A 208 -7.97 -14.41 15.20
CA TYR A 208 -7.32 -13.76 14.07
C TYR A 208 -6.87 -14.79 13.04
N GLN A 209 -7.15 -14.52 11.77
CA GLN A 209 -6.72 -15.34 10.64
C GLN A 209 -6.14 -14.46 9.55
N ASP A 210 -4.99 -14.86 9.00
CA ASP A 210 -4.40 -14.22 7.83
C ASP A 210 -4.68 -15.05 6.58
N THR A 211 -4.98 -14.38 5.46
CA THR A 211 -5.09 -14.99 4.14
C THR A 211 -4.46 -14.10 3.07
N VAL A 212 -4.04 -14.71 1.97
CA VAL A 212 -3.43 -14.02 0.83
C VAL A 212 -4.21 -14.38 -0.42
N LEU A 213 -4.66 -13.34 -1.14
CA LEU A 213 -5.44 -13.46 -2.35
C LEU A 213 -4.63 -12.92 -3.53
N GLU A 214 -4.67 -13.66 -4.64
CA GLU A 214 -4.11 -13.23 -5.92
C GLU A 214 -5.26 -12.83 -6.85
N ILE A 215 -5.22 -11.60 -7.37
CA ILE A 215 -6.24 -10.98 -8.22
C ILE A 215 -5.65 -10.56 -9.57
#